data_AF-A0A6A3K2Z7-F1
#
_entry.id   AF-A0A6A3K2Z7-F1
#
_cell.length_a   1.000
_cell.length_b   1.000
_cell.length_c   1.000
_cell.angle_alpha   90.00
_cell.angle_beta   90.00
_cell.angle_gamma   90.00
#
_symmetry.space_group_name_H-M   'P 1'
#
loop_
_entity.id
_entity.type
_entity.pdbx_description
1 polymer ?
#
loop_
_entity_poly.entity_id
_entity_poly.type
_entity_poly.pdbx_seq_one_letter_code
_entity_poly.pdbx_strand_id
1 'polypeptide(L)'
;MKQTYRKPAAEGGRSSLLTAQRKLLAVWFVMGVLPLTLQVRSYSLFAKPHKLPEFFVVPHDQQKETANLTQVCPAQAIIMAGVWWNILPTHYYTVDQGTICHVVMPQYNTHGNYFVGSSKATPYYTTPSGCANDNFPVQVYTYHASVGFYSLYLEQIGTYCTEDKVAYVTLEMLGAYDINGSLLANDTGSKESRMSYWYGLAGASWLVYRSLIIRRSFVSCRSYGRRCDELGENLQQQEVIVFVQESLRLSAHGASNYQRTALLYLIVEGIMTDLLLIIAKDGWATKVQYASLGYNLSGLMLLLFEMLENMRWLSEKWRLRVKRLMFSYETALVGELANALALQHFLIALNKSDLKRSEPTALAVSYYVWGLFCHEIVIVAIFATISSLWGCAAELCYYGDTAGKLANYTTNQEP
;
A
#
# COMPACT_ATOMS: atom_id res chain seq x y z
N MET A 1 -4.88 63.75 -15.57
CA MET A 1 -4.60 63.43 -16.98
C MET A 1 -3.37 62.53 -17.00
N LYS A 2 -3.44 61.46 -17.80
CA LYS A 2 -2.52 60.32 -17.95
C LYS A 2 -1.02 60.61 -17.79
N GLN A 3 -0.31 59.71 -17.10
CA GLN A 3 0.89 59.09 -17.68
C GLN A 3 1.08 57.68 -17.11
N THR A 4 0.47 56.72 -17.81
CA THR A 4 0.71 55.29 -17.65
C THR A 4 2.09 54.98 -18.21
N TYR A 5 3.04 54.59 -17.37
CA TYR A 5 4.37 54.17 -17.79
C TYR A 5 4.26 52.77 -18.42
N ARG A 6 4.14 52.72 -19.76
CA ARG A 6 4.14 51.49 -20.54
C ARG A 6 5.60 51.10 -20.78
N LYS A 7 6.07 50.04 -20.09
CA LYS A 7 7.37 49.44 -20.35
C LYS A 7 7.36 48.79 -21.75
N PRO A 8 8.42 48.91 -22.58
CA PRO A 8 8.45 48.28 -23.90
C PRO A 8 8.45 46.76 -23.77
N ALA A 9 7.70 46.09 -24.63
CA ALA A 9 7.78 44.64 -24.81
C ALA A 9 9.18 44.29 -25.33
N ALA A 10 9.95 43.57 -24.52
CA ALA A 10 11.17 42.93 -24.99
C ALA A 10 10.77 41.74 -25.87
N GLU A 11 10.98 41.89 -27.17
CA GLU A 11 10.97 40.81 -28.15
C GLU A 11 12.07 39.80 -27.79
N GLY A 12 11.63 38.66 -27.28
CA GLY A 12 12.45 37.51 -26.92
C GLY A 12 11.61 36.43 -26.23
N GLY A 13 10.30 36.40 -26.52
CA GLY A 13 9.33 35.60 -25.80
C GLY A 13 9.23 34.21 -26.39
N ARG A 14 10.05 33.28 -25.90
CA ARG A 14 9.65 31.86 -25.89
C ARG A 14 8.43 31.80 -24.98
N SER A 15 7.24 32.00 -25.54
CA SER A 15 5.98 31.95 -24.80
C SER A 15 5.92 30.61 -24.08
N SER A 16 5.94 30.65 -22.76
CA SER A 16 5.55 29.49 -21.96
C SER A 16 4.11 29.17 -22.39
N LEU A 17 3.93 28.11 -23.18
CA LEU A 17 2.64 27.66 -23.73
C LEU A 17 1.55 27.43 -22.66
N LEU A 18 1.94 27.41 -21.38
CA LEU A 18 1.07 27.22 -20.22
C LEU A 18 1.21 28.38 -19.24
N THR A 19 0.07 28.93 -18.80
CA THR A 19 -0.02 29.93 -17.72
C THR A 19 0.32 29.29 -16.37
N ALA A 20 0.73 30.09 -15.38
CA ALA A 20 1.06 29.61 -14.04
C ALA A 20 -0.11 28.86 -13.40
N GLN A 21 -1.34 29.38 -13.56
CA GLN A 21 -2.55 28.70 -13.11
C GLN A 21 -2.71 27.31 -13.74
N ARG A 22 -2.49 27.17 -15.05
CA ARG A 22 -2.64 25.87 -15.74
C ARG A 22 -1.60 24.86 -15.27
N LYS A 23 -0.35 25.29 -15.06
CA LYS A 23 0.72 24.43 -14.53
C LYS A 23 0.35 23.90 -13.14
N LEU A 24 -0.07 24.77 -12.22
CA LEU A 24 -0.49 24.40 -10.87
C LEU A 24 -1.68 23.44 -10.87
N LEU A 25 -2.70 23.70 -11.70
CA LEU A 25 -3.87 22.83 -11.78
C LEU A 25 -3.55 21.46 -12.41
N ALA A 26 -2.64 21.40 -13.38
CA ALA A 26 -2.20 20.13 -13.96
C ALA A 26 -1.48 19.26 -12.92
N VAL A 27 -0.55 19.84 -12.17
CA VAL A 27 0.17 19.10 -11.11
C VAL A 27 -0.77 18.73 -9.95
N TRP A 28 -1.69 19.63 -9.55
CA TRP A 28 -2.73 19.32 -8.55
C TRP A 28 -3.62 18.14 -8.97
N PHE A 29 -4.01 18.07 -10.24
CA PHE A 29 -4.80 16.95 -10.74
C PHE A 29 -4.03 15.63 -10.62
N VAL A 30 -2.76 15.62 -11.04
CA VAL A 30 -1.92 14.41 -11.01
C VAL A 30 -1.59 13.98 -9.58
N MET A 31 -1.26 14.91 -8.69
CA MET A 31 -0.80 14.59 -7.33
C MET A 31 -1.93 14.48 -6.30
N GLY A 32 -3.11 15.05 -6.58
CA GLY A 32 -4.26 15.01 -5.68
C GLY A 32 -5.38 14.12 -6.19
N VAL A 33 -5.91 14.43 -7.37
CA VAL A 33 -7.15 13.80 -7.88
C VAL A 33 -6.92 12.37 -8.35
N LEU A 34 -5.81 12.08 -9.04
CA LEU A 34 -5.51 10.72 -9.50
C LEU A 34 -5.33 9.73 -8.33
N PRO A 35 -4.51 10.00 -7.31
CA PRO A 35 -4.39 9.12 -6.14
C PRO A 35 -5.73 8.96 -5.39
N LEU A 36 -6.51 10.03 -5.24
CA LEU A 36 -7.83 9.94 -4.61
C LEU A 36 -8.76 9.00 -5.38
N THR A 37 -8.76 9.09 -6.72
CA THR A 37 -9.60 8.22 -7.57
C THR A 37 -9.20 6.75 -7.41
N LEU A 38 -7.90 6.46 -7.33
CA LEU A 38 -7.41 5.10 -7.06
C LEU A 38 -7.81 4.62 -5.67
N GLN A 39 -7.70 5.48 -4.67
CA GLN A 39 -8.10 5.14 -3.31
C GLN A 39 -9.61 4.90 -3.16
N VAL A 40 -10.45 5.71 -3.82
CA VAL A 40 -11.91 5.50 -3.88
C VAL A 40 -12.21 4.15 -4.52
N ARG A 41 -11.53 3.80 -5.60
CA ARG A 41 -11.65 2.48 -6.25
C ARG A 41 -11.26 1.36 -5.29
N SER A 42 -10.09 1.45 -4.66
CA SER A 42 -9.59 0.46 -3.70
C SER A 42 -10.58 0.25 -2.57
N TYR A 43 -10.99 1.33 -1.92
CA TYR A 43 -11.94 1.31 -0.83
C TYR A 43 -13.28 0.68 -1.24
N SER A 44 -13.79 1.03 -2.42
CA SER A 44 -15.04 0.47 -2.94
C SER A 44 -14.97 -1.02 -3.23
N LEU A 45 -13.79 -1.61 -3.41
CA LEU A 45 -13.65 -3.06 -3.56
C LEU A 45 -13.86 -3.79 -2.23
N PHE A 46 -13.33 -3.25 -1.13
CA PHE A 46 -13.44 -3.88 0.19
C PHE A 46 -14.71 -3.48 0.96
N ALA A 47 -15.30 -2.32 0.69
CA ALA A 47 -16.53 -1.87 1.33
C ALA A 47 -17.79 -2.57 0.80
N LYS A 48 -17.68 -3.28 -0.32
CA LYS A 48 -18.81 -4.04 -0.89
C LYS A 48 -19.16 -5.21 0.02
N PRO A 49 -20.46 -5.47 0.26
CA PRO A 49 -20.87 -6.70 0.91
C PRO A 49 -20.45 -7.92 0.07
N HIS A 50 -20.00 -8.97 0.77
CA HIS A 50 -19.59 -10.24 0.18
C HIS A 50 -20.32 -11.41 0.82
N LYS A 51 -20.36 -12.55 0.14
CA LYS A 51 -20.89 -13.80 0.68
C LYS A 51 -19.84 -14.88 0.55
N LEU A 52 -19.73 -15.71 1.58
CA LEU A 52 -18.92 -16.91 1.48
C LEU A 52 -19.62 -17.92 0.55
N PRO A 53 -18.86 -18.64 -0.29
CA PRO A 53 -19.40 -19.81 -0.97
C PRO A 53 -20.01 -20.80 0.02
N GLU A 54 -21.15 -21.40 -0.32
CA GLU A 54 -21.93 -22.22 0.64
C GLU A 54 -21.15 -23.40 1.19
N PHE A 55 -20.27 -24.00 0.40
CA PHE A 55 -19.44 -25.13 0.80
C PHE A 55 -18.34 -24.76 1.82
N PHE A 56 -18.12 -23.46 2.09
CA PHE A 56 -17.25 -23.00 3.17
C PHE A 56 -17.98 -22.77 4.49
N VAL A 57 -19.32 -22.87 4.50
CA VAL A 57 -20.11 -22.71 5.72
C VAL A 57 -20.16 -24.06 6.43
N VAL A 58 -19.49 -24.14 7.58
CA VAL A 58 -19.43 -25.35 8.39
C VAL A 58 -20.76 -25.48 9.17
N PRO A 59 -21.45 -26.64 9.10
CA PRO A 59 -22.63 -26.92 9.91
C PRO A 59 -22.35 -26.82 11.41
N HIS A 60 -23.33 -26.37 12.20
CA HIS A 60 -23.15 -26.11 13.63
C HIS A 60 -22.84 -27.35 14.48
N ASP A 61 -23.24 -28.53 14.01
CA ASP A 61 -23.04 -29.82 14.64
C ASP A 61 -21.68 -30.47 14.31
N GLN A 62 -20.95 -29.92 13.32
CA GLN A 62 -19.67 -30.46 12.90
C GLN A 62 -18.57 -30.16 13.93
N GLN A 63 -17.82 -31.19 14.32
CA GLN A 63 -16.72 -31.05 15.26
C GLN A 63 -15.42 -30.63 14.57
N LYS A 64 -14.61 -29.86 15.30
CA LYS A 64 -13.24 -29.54 14.92
C LYS A 64 -12.37 -30.77 15.05
N GLU A 65 -11.66 -31.12 13.98
CA GLU A 65 -10.73 -32.24 13.97
C GLU A 65 -9.29 -31.76 13.81
N THR A 66 -8.35 -32.41 14.51
CA THR A 66 -6.92 -32.06 14.51
C THR A 66 -6.01 -33.26 14.25
N ALA A 67 -6.58 -34.43 13.97
CA ALA A 67 -5.80 -35.65 13.73
C ALA A 67 -5.22 -35.66 12.32
N ASN A 68 -3.97 -36.13 12.16
CA ASN A 68 -3.33 -36.30 10.84
C ASN A 68 -3.39 -35.07 9.92
N LEU A 69 -3.27 -33.86 10.48
CA LEU A 69 -3.46 -32.59 9.75
C LEU A 69 -2.69 -32.50 8.44
N THR A 70 -1.43 -32.92 8.42
CA THR A 70 -0.58 -32.84 7.21
C THR A 70 -0.97 -33.82 6.10
N GLN A 71 -1.75 -34.85 6.43
CA GLN A 71 -2.29 -35.81 5.46
C GLN A 71 -3.65 -35.34 4.93
N VAL A 72 -4.51 -34.85 5.82
CA VAL A 72 -5.87 -34.39 5.48
C VAL A 72 -5.84 -33.02 4.80
N CYS A 73 -4.97 -32.13 5.27
CA CYS A 73 -4.77 -30.77 4.80
C CYS A 73 -3.35 -30.62 4.23
N PRO A 74 -3.11 -31.09 2.99
CA PRO A 74 -1.76 -31.28 2.48
C PRO A 74 -1.08 -30.00 1.97
N ALA A 75 -1.83 -28.90 1.75
CA ALA A 75 -1.28 -27.67 1.21
C ALA A 75 -0.34 -26.97 2.21
N GLN A 76 0.84 -26.60 1.74
CA GLN A 76 1.91 -25.99 2.56
C GLN A 76 2.10 -24.49 2.27
N ALA A 77 1.72 -24.06 1.07
CA ALA A 77 1.82 -22.67 0.66
C ALA A 77 0.72 -22.28 -0.32
N ILE A 78 0.45 -20.99 -0.38
CA ILE A 78 -0.40 -20.35 -1.37
C ILE A 78 0.47 -19.38 -2.16
N ILE A 79 0.42 -19.44 -3.49
CA ILE A 79 1.02 -18.42 -4.35
C ILE A 79 -0.11 -17.58 -4.94
N MET A 80 -0.07 -16.29 -4.64
CA MET A 80 -1.01 -15.29 -5.12
C MET A 80 -0.23 -14.10 -5.66
N ALA A 81 -0.52 -13.68 -6.90
CA ALA A 81 0.19 -12.61 -7.58
C ALA A 81 1.73 -12.71 -7.59
N GLY A 82 2.23 -13.95 -7.70
CA GLY A 82 3.66 -14.27 -7.63
C GLY A 82 4.28 -14.16 -6.23
N VAL A 83 3.49 -13.78 -5.22
CA VAL A 83 3.91 -13.72 -3.81
C VAL A 83 3.65 -15.07 -3.15
N TRP A 84 4.66 -15.58 -2.45
CA TRP A 84 4.59 -16.82 -1.68
C TRP A 84 3.98 -16.56 -0.31
N TRP A 85 2.97 -17.31 0.11
CA TRP A 85 2.34 -17.22 1.44
C TRP A 85 2.45 -18.57 2.13
N ASN A 86 3.11 -18.60 3.29
CA ASN A 86 3.20 -19.82 4.08
C ASN A 86 1.87 -20.03 4.79
N ILE A 87 1.32 -21.25 4.70
CA ILE A 87 0.10 -21.63 5.41
C ILE A 87 0.37 -22.78 6.36
N LEU A 88 -0.32 -22.76 7.50
CA LEU A 88 -0.24 -23.79 8.51
C LEU A 88 -1.65 -24.27 8.85
N PRO A 89 -1.99 -25.53 8.54
CA PRO A 89 -3.24 -26.13 8.97
C PRO A 89 -3.30 -26.22 10.49
N THR A 90 -4.41 -25.79 11.09
CA THR A 90 -4.59 -25.88 12.56
C THR A 90 -5.68 -26.88 12.94
N HIS A 91 -6.73 -26.99 12.12
CA HIS A 91 -7.83 -27.92 12.27
C HIS A 91 -8.55 -28.07 10.93
N TYR A 92 -9.43 -29.06 10.83
CA TYR A 92 -10.31 -29.22 9.69
C TYR A 92 -11.72 -29.62 10.15
N TYR A 93 -12.65 -29.51 9.19
CA TYR A 93 -14.03 -29.96 9.33
C TYR A 93 -14.34 -30.90 8.17
N THR A 94 -14.90 -32.06 8.49
CA THR A 94 -15.46 -32.97 7.49
C THR A 94 -16.88 -32.52 7.17
N VAL A 95 -17.17 -32.18 5.92
CA VAL A 95 -18.51 -31.80 5.46
C VAL A 95 -18.94 -32.70 4.30
N ASP A 96 -20.22 -32.71 3.95
CA ASP A 96 -20.77 -33.59 2.88
C ASP A 96 -20.02 -33.46 1.54
N GLN A 97 -19.48 -32.27 1.26
CA GLN A 97 -18.80 -31.94 0.00
C GLN A 97 -17.29 -32.22 0.04
N GLY A 98 -16.73 -32.60 1.20
CA GLY A 98 -15.31 -32.91 1.39
C GLY A 98 -14.74 -32.31 2.67
N THR A 99 -13.46 -31.96 2.66
CA THR A 99 -12.76 -31.47 3.85
C THR A 99 -12.45 -29.98 3.72
N ILE A 100 -12.88 -29.20 4.72
CA ILE A 100 -12.53 -27.79 4.87
C ILE A 100 -11.37 -27.67 5.84
N CYS A 101 -10.24 -27.15 5.36
CA CYS A 101 -9.02 -27.01 6.14
C CYS A 101 -8.84 -25.58 6.62
N HIS A 102 -8.83 -25.35 7.94
CA HIS A 102 -8.52 -24.04 8.50
C HIS A 102 -7.02 -23.83 8.55
N VAL A 103 -6.58 -22.69 8.02
CA VAL A 103 -5.16 -22.31 7.95
C VAL A 103 -4.91 -20.95 8.57
N VAL A 104 -3.69 -20.80 9.07
CA VAL A 104 -3.14 -19.52 9.50
C VAL A 104 -1.90 -19.19 8.66
N MET A 105 -1.68 -17.90 8.43
CA MET A 105 -0.45 -17.35 7.86
C MET A 105 0.19 -16.46 8.92
N PRO A 106 1.08 -17.01 9.76
CA PRO A 106 1.57 -16.30 10.95
C PRO A 106 2.25 -14.97 10.63
N GLN A 107 2.91 -14.88 9.48
CA GLN A 107 3.64 -13.68 9.06
C GLN A 107 2.73 -12.48 8.83
N TYR A 108 1.43 -12.73 8.59
CA TYR A 108 0.49 -11.72 8.16
C TYR A 108 -0.72 -11.58 9.06
N ASN A 109 -0.78 -12.33 10.18
CA ASN A 109 -1.96 -12.36 11.04
C ASN A 109 -3.23 -12.64 10.22
N THR A 110 -3.13 -13.61 9.31
CA THR A 110 -4.21 -13.99 8.40
C THR A 110 -4.73 -15.36 8.79
N HIS A 111 -6.06 -15.48 8.83
CA HIS A 111 -6.76 -16.73 9.00
C HIS A 111 -7.56 -17.05 7.75
N GLY A 112 -7.83 -18.31 7.49
CA GLY A 112 -8.63 -18.66 6.33
C GLY A 112 -9.01 -20.12 6.32
N ASN A 113 -9.79 -20.49 5.31
CA ASN A 113 -10.09 -21.88 5.03
C ASN A 113 -9.81 -22.15 3.56
N TYR A 114 -9.36 -23.36 3.27
CA TYR A 114 -9.26 -23.84 1.90
C TYR A 114 -10.00 -25.16 1.73
N PHE A 115 -10.41 -25.40 0.50
CA PHE A 115 -11.06 -26.61 0.05
C PHE A 115 -10.37 -27.07 -1.24
N VAL A 116 -9.99 -28.35 -1.29
CA VAL A 116 -9.43 -28.99 -2.49
C VAL A 116 -10.46 -29.97 -3.04
N GLY A 117 -10.84 -29.81 -4.30
CA GLY A 117 -11.77 -30.72 -4.95
C GLY A 117 -11.16 -32.09 -5.23
N SER A 118 -12.01 -33.11 -5.35
CA SER A 118 -11.60 -34.51 -5.52
C SER A 118 -11.23 -34.90 -6.95
N SER A 119 -11.62 -34.10 -7.93
CA SER A 119 -11.43 -34.40 -9.36
C SER A 119 -10.35 -33.51 -9.96
N LYS A 120 -9.50 -34.08 -10.83
CA LYS A 120 -8.48 -33.32 -11.55
C LYS A 120 -9.12 -32.20 -12.37
N ALA A 121 -8.48 -31.04 -12.40
CA ALA A 121 -8.92 -29.86 -13.14
C ALA A 121 -7.82 -29.36 -14.07
N THR A 122 -8.24 -28.62 -15.11
CA THR A 122 -7.33 -27.88 -15.96
C THR A 122 -6.52 -26.90 -15.09
N PRO A 123 -5.18 -26.92 -15.17
CA PRO A 123 -4.34 -26.04 -14.35
C PRO A 123 -4.64 -24.57 -14.64
N TYR A 124 -4.67 -23.76 -13.59
CA TYR A 124 -4.82 -22.31 -13.72
C TYR A 124 -3.60 -21.71 -14.41
N TYR A 125 -3.74 -20.55 -15.07
CA TYR A 125 -2.65 -19.92 -15.83
C TYR A 125 -1.43 -19.52 -14.96
N THR A 126 -1.59 -19.45 -13.65
CA THR A 126 -0.52 -19.21 -12.66
C THR A 126 0.23 -20.47 -12.24
N THR A 127 -0.26 -21.65 -12.63
CA THR A 127 0.31 -22.95 -12.26
C THR A 127 1.52 -23.27 -13.13
N PRO A 128 2.65 -23.73 -12.56
CA PRO A 128 3.83 -24.08 -13.33
C PRO A 128 3.57 -25.31 -14.21
N SER A 129 4.26 -25.39 -15.33
CA SER A 129 4.12 -26.50 -16.29
C SER A 129 4.47 -27.87 -15.70
N GLY A 130 5.33 -27.92 -14.68
CA GLY A 130 5.64 -29.15 -13.94
C GLY A 130 4.45 -29.73 -13.18
N CYS A 131 3.44 -28.90 -12.90
CA CYS A 131 2.19 -29.24 -12.23
C CYS A 131 1.02 -29.17 -13.21
N ALA A 132 1.15 -29.74 -14.42
CA ALA A 132 0.08 -29.71 -15.42
C ALA A 132 -0.86 -30.93 -15.35
N ASN A 133 -0.33 -32.08 -14.91
CA ASN A 133 -1.00 -33.39 -14.99
C ASN A 133 -1.57 -33.88 -13.64
N ASP A 134 -1.23 -33.22 -12.53
CA ASP A 134 -1.66 -33.62 -11.18
C ASP A 134 -2.05 -32.42 -10.33
N ASN A 135 -3.21 -31.86 -10.69
CA ASN A 135 -3.68 -30.59 -10.17
C ASN A 135 -5.19 -30.66 -9.95
N PHE A 136 -5.59 -30.17 -8.78
CA PHE A 136 -6.95 -30.24 -8.29
C PHE A 136 -7.49 -28.81 -8.12
N PRO A 137 -8.78 -28.57 -8.35
CA PRO A 137 -9.33 -27.24 -8.14
C PRO A 137 -9.24 -26.91 -6.64
N VAL A 138 -8.76 -25.71 -6.34
CA VAL A 138 -8.70 -25.21 -4.96
C VAL A 138 -9.45 -23.91 -4.87
N GLN A 139 -10.21 -23.77 -3.80
CA GLN A 139 -10.78 -22.49 -3.39
C GLN A 139 -10.25 -22.17 -2.02
N VAL A 140 -9.97 -20.90 -1.79
CA VAL A 140 -9.46 -20.39 -0.52
C VAL A 140 -10.19 -19.11 -0.22
N TYR A 141 -10.57 -18.91 1.04
CA TYR A 141 -10.82 -17.57 1.51
C TYR A 141 -9.94 -17.25 2.71
N THR A 142 -9.52 -16.01 2.81
CA THR A 142 -8.71 -15.52 3.91
C THR A 142 -9.23 -14.20 4.44
N TYR A 143 -9.15 -14.02 5.75
CA TYR A 143 -9.29 -12.77 6.45
C TYR A 143 -7.93 -12.32 6.97
N HIS A 144 -7.43 -11.21 6.45
CA HIS A 144 -6.26 -10.52 6.97
C HIS A 144 -6.72 -9.56 8.08
N ALA A 145 -6.29 -9.80 9.30
CA ALA A 145 -6.62 -8.92 10.43
C ALA A 145 -6.08 -7.50 10.21
N SER A 146 -6.82 -6.49 10.65
CA SER A 146 -6.37 -5.09 10.62
C SER A 146 -6.13 -4.51 12.03
N VAL A 147 -5.65 -3.27 12.09
CA VAL A 147 -5.52 -2.46 13.31
C VAL A 147 -6.90 -1.90 13.68
N GLY A 148 -7.84 -2.76 14.06
CA GLY A 148 -9.22 -2.39 14.39
C GLY A 148 -10.10 -3.63 14.56
N PHE A 149 -11.39 -3.47 14.87
CA PHE A 149 -12.33 -4.60 14.96
C PHE A 149 -12.87 -5.01 13.59
N TYR A 150 -11.98 -5.24 12.62
CA TYR A 150 -12.35 -5.74 11.30
C TYR A 150 -11.18 -6.46 10.61
N SER A 151 -11.50 -7.23 9.58
CA SER A 151 -10.55 -7.94 8.74
C SER A 151 -10.88 -7.80 7.26
N LEU A 152 -9.86 -7.78 6.42
CA LEU A 152 -9.98 -7.73 4.97
C LEU A 152 -10.16 -9.14 4.41
N TYR A 153 -11.24 -9.34 3.67
CA TYR A 153 -11.61 -10.59 3.03
C TYR A 153 -10.99 -10.71 1.64
N LEU A 154 -10.44 -11.87 1.33
CA LEU A 154 -9.92 -12.24 0.02
C LEU A 154 -10.44 -13.64 -0.32
N GLU A 155 -11.23 -13.73 -1.37
CA GLU A 155 -11.64 -14.99 -1.98
C GLU A 155 -10.73 -15.29 -3.16
N GLN A 156 -10.25 -16.52 -3.23
CA GLN A 156 -9.26 -16.95 -4.19
C GLN A 156 -9.67 -18.29 -4.78
N ILE A 157 -9.45 -18.43 -6.07
CA ILE A 157 -9.69 -19.66 -6.83
C ILE A 157 -8.43 -20.04 -7.58
N GLY A 158 -8.22 -21.32 -7.82
CA GLY A 158 -7.03 -21.76 -8.54
C GLY A 158 -6.89 -23.26 -8.61
N THR A 159 -5.64 -23.72 -8.68
CA THR A 159 -5.31 -25.15 -8.64
C THR A 159 -4.24 -25.48 -7.63
N TYR A 160 -4.47 -26.54 -6.87
CA TYR A 160 -3.53 -27.16 -5.95
C TYR A 160 -2.70 -28.21 -6.70
N CYS A 161 -1.38 -28.11 -6.60
CA CYS A 161 -0.44 -29.11 -7.12
C CYS A 161 0.00 -30.06 -6.02
N THR A 162 -0.14 -31.36 -6.29
CA THR A 162 0.26 -32.44 -5.36
C THR A 162 1.76 -32.65 -5.28
N GLU A 163 2.48 -32.42 -6.38
CA GLU A 163 3.93 -32.63 -6.50
C GLU A 163 4.72 -31.71 -5.56
N ASP A 164 4.37 -30.41 -5.53
CA ASP A 164 5.03 -29.41 -4.69
C ASP A 164 4.22 -28.98 -3.46
N LYS A 165 2.97 -29.45 -3.34
CA LYS A 165 2.02 -29.14 -2.27
C LYS A 165 1.67 -27.65 -2.17
N VAL A 166 1.66 -26.95 -3.30
CA VAL A 166 1.35 -25.52 -3.38
C VAL A 166 0.00 -25.28 -4.05
N ALA A 167 -0.78 -24.36 -3.49
CA ALA A 167 -1.98 -23.82 -4.12
C ALA A 167 -1.63 -22.57 -4.95
N TYR A 168 -1.81 -22.67 -6.27
CA TYR A 168 -1.62 -21.57 -7.21
C TYR A 168 -2.95 -20.89 -7.44
N VAL A 169 -3.13 -19.69 -6.90
CA VAL A 169 -4.43 -19.04 -6.83
C VAL A 169 -4.43 -17.64 -7.42
N THR A 170 -5.60 -17.21 -7.83
CA THR A 170 -5.91 -15.87 -8.29
C THR A 170 -7.05 -15.32 -7.48
N LEU A 171 -7.05 -14.01 -7.26
CA LEU A 171 -8.09 -13.33 -6.52
C LEU A 171 -9.40 -13.25 -7.31
N GLU A 172 -10.48 -13.74 -6.71
CA GLU A 172 -11.84 -13.71 -7.26
C GLU A 172 -12.65 -12.56 -6.67
N MET A 173 -12.66 -12.44 -5.33
CA MET A 173 -13.48 -11.47 -4.61
C MET A 173 -12.70 -10.79 -3.47
N LEU A 174 -13.12 -9.57 -3.15
CA LEU A 174 -12.65 -8.80 -2.00
C LEU A 174 -13.83 -8.31 -1.18
N GLY A 175 -13.60 -8.10 0.10
CA GLY A 175 -14.58 -7.54 1.01
C GLY A 175 -13.95 -7.21 2.35
N ALA A 176 -14.76 -6.82 3.33
CA ALA A 176 -14.31 -6.64 4.69
C ALA A 176 -15.39 -7.11 5.64
N TYR A 177 -15.01 -7.60 6.82
CA TYR A 177 -15.97 -8.05 7.83
C TYR A 177 -15.53 -7.64 9.23
N ASP A 178 -16.50 -7.26 10.08
CA ASP A 178 -16.27 -6.85 11.47
C ASP A 178 -15.96 -8.07 12.35
N ILE A 179 -14.77 -8.63 12.16
CA ILE A 179 -14.23 -9.78 12.89
C ILE A 179 -12.72 -9.59 13.04
N ASN A 180 -12.15 -9.96 14.19
CA ASN A 180 -10.70 -9.97 14.39
C ASN A 180 -10.31 -10.89 15.57
N GLY A 181 -9.02 -11.15 15.73
CA GLY A 181 -8.46 -11.89 16.86
C GLY A 181 -8.95 -13.35 16.93
N SER A 182 -9.27 -13.82 18.13
CA SER A 182 -9.70 -15.22 18.34
C SER A 182 -10.99 -15.58 17.63
N LEU A 183 -11.83 -14.60 17.27
CA LEU A 183 -13.06 -14.85 16.52
C LEU A 183 -12.74 -15.33 15.09
N LEU A 184 -11.65 -14.86 14.48
CA LEU A 184 -11.21 -15.31 13.16
C LEU A 184 -10.86 -16.80 13.14
N ALA A 185 -10.15 -17.27 14.18
CA ALA A 185 -9.77 -18.68 14.31
C ALA A 185 -10.98 -19.62 14.52
N ASN A 186 -12.12 -19.05 14.93
CA ASN A 186 -13.35 -19.78 15.20
C ASN A 186 -14.45 -19.49 14.17
N ASP A 187 -14.16 -18.74 13.11
CA ASP A 187 -15.16 -18.42 12.09
C ASP A 187 -15.48 -19.66 11.25
N THR A 188 -16.71 -20.12 11.38
CA THR A 188 -17.29 -21.25 10.65
C THR A 188 -18.02 -20.83 9.38
N GLY A 189 -18.01 -19.54 9.05
CA GLY A 189 -18.77 -19.03 7.91
C GLY A 189 -20.25 -18.77 8.24
N SER A 190 -20.95 -18.13 7.29
CA SER A 190 -22.39 -17.88 7.35
C SER A 190 -22.95 -17.70 5.94
N LYS A 191 -24.23 -18.07 5.73
CA LYS A 191 -24.95 -17.83 4.45
C LYS A 191 -25.36 -16.37 4.25
N GLU A 192 -25.33 -15.59 5.33
CA GLU A 192 -25.65 -14.17 5.31
C GLU A 192 -24.59 -13.33 4.60
N SER A 193 -25.04 -12.20 4.06
CA SER A 193 -24.15 -11.18 3.49
C SER A 193 -23.28 -10.59 4.60
N ARG A 194 -21.97 -10.52 4.36
CA ARG A 194 -20.97 -9.99 5.28
C ARG A 194 -20.48 -8.65 4.78
N MET A 195 -20.28 -7.71 5.70
CA MET A 195 -19.67 -6.42 5.44
C MET A 195 -19.07 -5.86 6.73
N SER A 196 -18.16 -4.89 6.60
CA SER A 196 -17.58 -4.19 7.74
C SER A 196 -18.12 -2.77 7.83
N TYR A 197 -18.84 -2.49 8.90
CA TYR A 197 -19.25 -1.13 9.23
C TYR A 197 -18.07 -0.31 9.74
N TRP A 198 -17.11 -0.96 10.43
CA TRP A 198 -15.91 -0.29 10.90
C TRP A 198 -15.04 0.22 9.76
N TYR A 199 -14.68 -0.66 8.82
CA TYR A 199 -13.95 -0.30 7.60
C TYR A 199 -14.74 0.74 6.79
N GLY A 200 -16.07 0.53 6.69
CA GLY A 200 -16.98 1.46 6.03
C GLY A 200 -16.88 2.89 6.60
N LEU A 201 -16.96 3.03 7.92
CA LEU A 201 -16.91 4.33 8.58
C LEU A 201 -15.52 4.95 8.52
N ALA A 202 -14.47 4.17 8.81
CA ALA A 202 -13.09 4.64 8.82
C ALA A 202 -12.64 5.09 7.42
N GLY A 203 -12.87 4.26 6.41
CA GLY A 203 -12.51 4.58 5.03
C GLY A 203 -13.33 5.72 4.44
N ALA A 204 -14.63 5.80 4.73
CA ALA A 204 -15.44 6.96 4.33
C ALA A 204 -14.92 8.26 4.98
N SER A 205 -14.61 8.22 6.28
CA SER A 205 -14.04 9.37 7.00
C SER A 205 -12.72 9.83 6.37
N TRP A 206 -11.87 8.87 5.99
CA TRP A 206 -10.61 9.13 5.32
C TRP A 206 -10.78 9.77 3.94
N LEU A 207 -11.68 9.23 3.11
CA LEU A 207 -11.96 9.76 1.78
C LEU A 207 -12.57 11.16 1.83
N VAL A 208 -13.48 11.42 2.78
CA VAL A 208 -14.04 12.76 3.02
C VAL A 208 -12.94 13.72 3.41
N TYR A 209 -12.11 13.36 4.39
CA TYR A 209 -11.00 14.20 4.83
C TYR A 209 -10.07 14.56 3.68
N ARG A 210 -9.64 13.58 2.87
CA ARG A 210 -8.78 13.82 1.71
C ARG A 210 -9.42 14.69 0.65
N SER A 211 -10.70 14.46 0.37
CA SER A 211 -11.45 15.28 -0.59
C SER A 211 -11.49 16.74 -0.16
N LEU A 212 -11.64 17.01 1.14
CA LEU A 212 -11.58 18.37 1.70
C LEU A 212 -10.19 19.00 1.55
N ILE A 213 -9.11 18.26 1.80
CA ILE A 213 -7.73 18.73 1.60
C ILE A 213 -7.46 19.06 0.13
N ILE A 214 -7.85 18.17 -0.78
CA ILE A 214 -7.68 18.37 -2.23
C ILE A 214 -8.49 19.58 -2.71
N ARG A 215 -9.71 19.77 -2.21
CA ARG A 215 -10.53 20.96 -2.48
C ARG A 215 -9.88 22.24 -1.96
N ARG A 216 -9.33 22.24 -0.74
CA ARG A 216 -8.59 23.39 -0.18
C ARG A 216 -7.38 23.73 -1.06
N SER A 217 -6.62 22.71 -1.46
CA SER A 217 -5.47 22.84 -2.36
C SER A 217 -5.88 23.42 -3.73
N PHE A 218 -6.98 22.96 -4.33
CA PHE A 218 -7.52 23.51 -5.58
C PHE A 218 -7.74 25.02 -5.50
N VAL A 219 -8.40 25.49 -4.44
CA VAL A 219 -8.68 26.91 -4.23
C VAL A 219 -7.37 27.71 -4.11
N SER A 220 -6.39 27.18 -3.38
CA SER A 220 -5.07 27.79 -3.22
C SER A 220 -4.31 27.88 -4.54
N CYS A 221 -4.17 26.76 -5.27
CA CYS A 221 -3.50 26.68 -6.57
C CYS A 221 -4.14 27.62 -7.60
N ARG A 222 -5.47 27.67 -7.65
CA ARG A 222 -6.20 28.55 -8.56
C ARG A 222 -5.98 30.02 -8.22
N SER A 223 -6.09 30.38 -6.94
CA SER A 223 -5.93 31.77 -6.50
C SER A 223 -4.50 32.28 -6.68
N TYR A 224 -3.51 31.47 -6.29
CA TYR A 224 -2.09 31.79 -6.42
C TYR A 224 -1.68 31.90 -7.89
N GLY A 225 -2.03 30.89 -8.70
CA GLY A 225 -1.73 30.88 -10.13
C GLY A 225 -2.34 32.06 -10.89
N ARG A 226 -3.59 32.44 -10.58
CA ARG A 226 -4.22 33.62 -11.18
C ARG A 226 -3.44 34.90 -10.84
N ARG A 227 -2.95 35.03 -9.60
CA ARG A 227 -2.18 36.20 -9.18
C ARG A 227 -0.80 36.26 -9.85
N CYS A 228 -0.14 35.12 -10.03
CA CYS A 228 1.09 35.05 -10.83
C CYS A 228 0.84 35.47 -12.28
N ASP A 229 -0.24 34.97 -12.89
CA ASP A 229 -0.64 35.32 -14.26
C ASP A 229 -0.95 36.84 -14.39
N GLU A 230 -1.64 37.43 -13.40
CA GLU A 230 -1.92 38.89 -13.34
C GLU A 230 -0.65 39.74 -13.20
N LEU A 231 0.38 39.23 -12.51
CA LEU A 231 1.67 39.90 -12.31
C LEU A 231 2.66 39.65 -13.46
N GLY A 232 2.34 38.76 -14.40
CA GLY A 232 3.27 38.33 -15.46
C GLY A 232 4.40 37.43 -14.97
N GLU A 233 4.27 36.86 -13.77
CA GLU A 233 5.25 35.95 -13.17
C GLU A 233 5.04 34.52 -13.68
N ASN A 234 6.12 33.89 -14.13
CA ASN A 234 6.08 32.52 -14.64
C ASN A 234 6.71 31.57 -13.63
N LEU A 235 5.98 30.51 -13.27
CA LEU A 235 6.48 29.49 -12.35
C LEU A 235 7.31 28.42 -13.09
N GLN A 236 8.47 28.12 -12.53
CA GLN A 236 9.27 26.96 -12.90
C GLN A 236 8.62 25.68 -12.38
N GLN A 237 8.95 24.54 -13.00
CA GLN A 237 8.32 23.26 -12.65
C GLN A 237 8.54 22.85 -11.19
N GLN A 238 9.72 23.11 -10.63
CA GLN A 238 10.04 22.82 -9.24
C GLN A 238 9.15 23.62 -8.28
N GLU A 239 8.95 24.91 -8.54
CA GLU A 239 8.10 25.79 -7.72
C GLU A 239 6.63 25.34 -7.75
N VAL A 240 6.15 24.93 -8.92
CA VAL A 240 4.79 24.39 -9.09
C VAL A 240 4.59 23.13 -8.26
N ILE A 241 5.53 22.18 -8.33
CA ILE A 241 5.45 20.91 -7.58
C ILE A 241 5.48 21.17 -6.08
N VAL A 242 6.43 21.99 -5.60
CA VAL A 242 6.57 22.32 -4.17
C VAL A 242 5.29 22.97 -3.63
N PHE A 243 4.75 23.95 -4.36
CA PHE A 243 3.52 24.61 -3.96
C PHE A 243 2.34 23.63 -3.86
N VAL A 244 2.18 22.76 -4.86
CA VAL A 244 1.10 21.77 -4.87
C VAL A 244 1.26 20.77 -3.72
N GLN A 245 2.47 20.23 -3.51
CA GLN A 245 2.76 19.30 -2.39
C GLN A 245 2.44 19.91 -1.04
N GLU A 246 2.91 21.13 -0.75
CA GLU A 246 2.63 21.80 0.52
C GLU A 246 1.13 22.13 0.68
N SER A 247 0.44 22.47 -0.42
CA SER A 247 -1.00 22.73 -0.36
C SER A 247 -1.83 21.47 -0.08
N LEU A 248 -1.34 20.30 -0.52
CA LEU A 248 -1.92 18.97 -0.31
C LEU A 248 -1.52 18.33 1.03
N ARG A 249 -0.71 19.02 1.84
CA ARG A 249 -0.28 18.54 3.14
C ARG A 249 -1.45 18.15 4.03
N LEU A 250 -1.35 16.95 4.61
CA LEU A 250 -2.42 16.32 5.39
C LEU A 250 -2.67 17.06 6.69
N SER A 251 -1.64 17.30 7.51
CA SER A 251 -1.81 17.96 8.79
C SER A 251 -1.59 19.48 8.69
N ALA A 252 -2.32 20.26 9.50
CA ALA A 252 -2.11 21.71 9.58
C ALA A 252 -0.87 22.06 10.40
N HIS A 253 -0.21 23.17 10.06
CA HIS A 253 0.85 23.77 10.88
C HIS A 253 0.25 24.25 12.21
N GLY A 254 0.34 23.41 13.25
CA GLY A 254 -0.30 23.65 14.56
C GLY A 254 -1.25 22.54 15.02
N ALA A 255 -1.47 21.49 14.22
CA ALA A 255 -2.21 20.31 14.70
C ALA A 255 -1.53 19.70 15.94
N SER A 256 -2.34 19.21 16.88
CA SER A 256 -1.83 18.46 18.04
C SER A 256 -1.41 17.04 17.64
N ASN A 257 -0.60 16.38 18.47
CA ASN A 257 -0.24 14.98 18.22
C ASN A 257 -1.42 14.02 18.32
N TYR A 258 -2.47 14.36 19.08
CA TYR A 258 -3.72 13.58 19.10
C TYR A 258 -4.42 13.61 17.73
N GLN A 259 -4.51 14.79 17.12
CA GLN A 259 -5.06 14.94 15.76
C GLN A 259 -4.20 14.22 14.73
N ARG A 260 -2.87 14.32 14.83
CA ARG A 260 -1.96 13.57 13.95
C ARG A 260 -2.07 12.06 14.15
N THR A 261 -2.31 11.58 15.37
CA THR A 261 -2.53 10.16 15.65
C THR A 261 -3.83 9.66 15.01
N ALA A 262 -4.90 10.45 15.03
CA ALA A 262 -6.13 10.10 14.32
C ALA A 262 -5.91 10.03 12.79
N LEU A 263 -5.12 10.95 12.23
CA LEU A 263 -4.73 10.89 10.81
C LEU A 263 -3.82 9.70 10.50
N LEU A 264 -2.92 9.35 11.43
CA LEU A 264 -2.02 8.21 11.33
C LEU A 264 -2.81 6.91 11.25
N TYR A 265 -3.88 6.79 12.04
CA TYR A 265 -4.81 5.67 11.93
C TYR A 265 -5.41 5.58 10.51
N LEU A 266 -6.04 6.65 10.03
CA LEU A 266 -6.70 6.65 8.72
C LEU A 266 -5.75 6.38 7.53
N ILE A 267 -4.52 6.89 7.60
CA ILE A 267 -3.53 6.66 6.53
C ILE A 267 -3.01 5.22 6.53
N VAL A 268 -2.82 4.60 7.70
CA VAL A 268 -2.44 3.19 7.81
C VAL A 268 -3.51 2.30 7.19
N GLU A 269 -4.80 2.58 7.42
CA GLU A 269 -5.89 1.82 6.78
C GLU A 269 -5.87 1.94 5.24
N GLY A 270 -5.54 3.13 4.72
CA GLY A 270 -5.34 3.35 3.30
C GLY A 270 -4.14 2.57 2.73
N ILE A 271 -3.02 2.53 3.46
CA ILE A 271 -1.82 1.77 3.08
C ILE A 271 -2.10 0.28 3.06
N MET A 272 -2.74 -0.26 4.09
CA MET A 272 -3.10 -1.69 4.16
C MET A 272 -3.98 -2.10 2.98
N THR A 273 -5.00 -1.31 2.66
CA THR A 273 -5.87 -1.55 1.51
C THR A 273 -5.07 -1.61 0.19
N ASP A 274 -4.15 -0.67 -0.02
CA ASP A 274 -3.33 -0.62 -1.24
C ASP A 274 -2.32 -1.77 -1.31
N LEU A 275 -1.67 -2.10 -0.19
CA LEU A 275 -0.74 -3.23 -0.08
C LEU A 275 -1.43 -4.55 -0.40
N LEU A 276 -2.61 -4.80 0.18
CA LEU A 276 -3.36 -6.03 -0.10
C LEU A 276 -3.77 -6.13 -1.57
N LEU A 277 -4.15 -5.03 -2.22
CA LEU A 277 -4.45 -5.05 -3.66
C LEU A 277 -3.22 -5.36 -4.50
N ILE A 278 -2.05 -4.84 -4.10
CA ILE A 278 -0.80 -5.06 -4.82
C ILE A 278 -0.37 -6.53 -4.76
N ILE A 279 -0.51 -7.16 -3.60
CA ILE A 279 -0.09 -8.55 -3.37
C ILE A 279 -1.15 -9.58 -3.77
N ALA A 280 -2.38 -9.15 -4.04
CA ALA A 280 -3.48 -10.06 -4.38
C ALA A 280 -3.89 -10.03 -5.86
N LYS A 281 -3.66 -8.91 -6.57
CA LYS A 281 -4.01 -8.79 -7.99
C LYS A 281 -2.77 -8.79 -8.88
N ASP A 282 -2.85 -9.54 -9.95
CA ASP A 282 -1.90 -9.47 -11.06
C ASP A 282 -2.31 -8.46 -12.13
N GLY A 283 -1.33 -7.90 -12.84
CA GLY A 283 -1.53 -7.16 -14.08
C GLY A 283 -1.33 -5.65 -14.00
N TRP A 284 -1.71 -4.96 -15.08
CA TRP A 284 -1.46 -3.52 -15.25
C TRP A 284 -2.20 -2.64 -14.24
N ALA A 285 -3.39 -3.06 -13.80
CA ALA A 285 -4.15 -2.35 -12.78
C ALA A 285 -3.40 -2.30 -11.44
N THR A 286 -2.61 -3.33 -11.11
CA THR A 286 -1.75 -3.41 -9.91
C THR A 286 -0.60 -2.42 -9.99
N LYS A 287 -0.02 -2.23 -11.18
CA LYS A 287 1.07 -1.26 -11.39
C LYS A 287 0.63 0.18 -11.08
N VAL A 288 -0.62 0.51 -11.41
CA VAL A 288 -1.20 1.82 -11.10
C VAL A 288 -1.46 1.97 -9.60
N GLN A 289 -1.75 0.89 -8.88
CA GLN A 289 -1.98 0.92 -7.44
C GLN A 289 -0.76 1.39 -6.65
N TYR A 290 0.45 1.14 -7.16
CA TYR A 290 1.68 1.67 -6.58
C TYR A 290 1.72 3.20 -6.49
N ALA A 291 1.04 3.92 -7.38
CA ALA A 291 0.94 5.37 -7.29
C ALA A 291 0.12 5.81 -6.06
N SER A 292 -0.97 5.10 -5.75
CA SER A 292 -1.75 5.34 -4.53
C SER A 292 -0.96 4.99 -3.27
N LEU A 293 -0.25 3.85 -3.29
CA LEU A 293 0.60 3.42 -2.19
C LEU A 293 1.72 4.44 -1.91
N GLY A 294 2.44 4.89 -2.95
CA GLY A 294 3.49 5.90 -2.84
C GLY A 294 2.97 7.19 -2.21
N TYR A 295 1.81 7.68 -2.68
CA TYR A 295 1.17 8.87 -2.12
C TYR A 295 0.78 8.71 -0.64
N ASN A 296 0.20 7.56 -0.26
CA ASN A 296 -0.12 7.26 1.13
C ASN A 296 1.14 7.17 2.00
N LEU A 297 2.21 6.57 1.48
CA LEU A 297 3.48 6.42 2.19
C LEU A 297 4.18 7.78 2.37
N SER A 298 4.15 8.64 1.35
CA SER A 298 4.64 10.03 1.43
C SER A 298 3.96 10.80 2.56
N GLY A 299 2.62 10.71 2.62
CA GLY A 299 1.83 11.33 3.67
C GLY A 299 2.16 10.75 5.05
N LEU A 300 2.40 9.44 5.15
CA LEU A 300 2.78 8.77 6.40
C LEU A 300 4.13 9.28 6.89
N MET A 301 5.13 9.33 6.01
CA MET A 301 6.48 9.82 6.31
C MET A 301 6.45 11.25 6.85
N LEU A 302 5.72 12.13 6.16
CA LEU A 302 5.59 13.53 6.56
C LEU A 302 4.89 13.66 7.92
N LEU A 303 3.80 12.92 8.13
CA LEU A 303 3.04 12.95 9.38
C LEU A 303 3.87 12.46 10.57
N LEU A 304 4.62 11.36 10.41
CA LEU A 304 5.51 10.83 11.43
C LEU A 304 6.64 11.82 11.77
N PHE A 305 7.25 12.44 10.74
CA PHE A 305 8.28 13.46 10.96
C PHE A 305 7.73 14.67 11.74
N GLU A 306 6.54 15.16 11.42
CA GLU A 306 5.91 16.26 12.14
C GLU A 306 5.59 15.91 13.60
N MET A 307 5.17 14.66 13.87
CA MET A 307 4.95 14.19 15.23
C MET A 307 6.26 14.19 16.04
N LEU A 308 7.36 13.67 15.45
CA LEU A 308 8.68 13.68 16.07
C LEU A 308 9.21 15.11 16.30
N GLU A 309 9.00 16.01 15.34
CA GLU A 309 9.38 17.42 15.46
C GLU A 309 8.61 18.10 16.60
N ASN A 310 7.29 17.87 16.69
CA ASN A 310 6.47 18.41 17.75
C ASN A 310 6.83 17.85 19.15
N MET A 311 7.28 16.58 19.21
CA MET A 311 7.79 15.97 20.44
C MET A 311 9.21 16.44 20.82
N ARG A 312 9.90 17.20 19.97
CA ARG A 312 11.29 17.66 20.15
C ARG A 312 12.29 16.52 20.37
N TRP A 313 12.04 15.35 19.79
CA TRP A 313 12.91 14.18 19.92
C TRP A 313 14.19 14.25 19.07
N LEU A 314 14.26 15.20 18.14
CA LEU A 314 15.42 15.39 17.26
C LEU A 314 16.14 16.70 17.59
N SER A 315 17.46 16.60 17.78
CA SER A 315 18.32 17.80 17.78
C SER A 315 18.23 18.54 16.45
N GLU A 316 18.49 19.84 16.43
CA GLU A 316 18.38 20.68 15.23
C GLU A 316 19.24 20.17 14.06
N LYS A 317 20.46 19.71 14.34
CA LYS A 317 21.37 19.15 13.32
C LYS A 317 20.75 17.94 12.62
N TRP A 318 20.15 17.02 13.39
CA TRP A 318 19.49 15.83 12.84
C TRP A 318 18.17 16.18 12.17
N ARG A 319 17.39 17.10 12.73
CA ARG A 319 16.15 17.61 12.13
C ARG A 319 16.39 18.17 10.72
N LEU A 320 17.39 19.04 10.56
CA LEU A 320 17.72 19.63 9.26
C LEU A 320 18.25 18.59 8.27
N ARG A 321 19.07 17.65 8.73
CA ARG A 321 19.60 16.55 7.91
C ARG A 321 18.47 15.66 7.40
N VAL A 322 17.58 15.22 8.28
CA VAL A 322 16.40 14.40 7.91
C VAL A 322 15.50 15.19 6.97
N LYS A 323 15.24 16.47 7.25
CA LYS A 323 14.41 17.31 6.38
C LYS A 323 14.97 17.39 4.95
N ARG A 324 16.28 17.59 4.82
CA ARG A 324 16.97 17.69 3.53
C ARG A 324 17.04 16.35 2.79
N LEU A 325 17.23 15.24 3.51
CA LEU A 325 17.34 13.91 2.91
C LEU A 325 15.97 13.34 2.50
N MET A 326 14.97 13.47 3.38
CA MET A 326 13.71 12.75 3.26
C MET A 326 12.62 13.52 2.51
N PHE A 327 12.71 14.86 2.51
CA PHE A 327 11.67 15.73 1.94
C PHE A 327 12.20 16.63 0.83
N SER A 328 13.31 16.27 0.19
CA SER A 328 13.66 16.85 -1.11
C SER A 328 12.72 16.28 -2.17
N TYR A 329 12.15 17.17 -2.99
CA TYR A 329 11.01 16.88 -3.87
C TYR A 329 11.35 15.84 -4.96
N GLU A 330 12.55 15.93 -5.54
CA GLU A 330 13.05 14.98 -6.54
C GLU A 330 13.31 13.60 -5.93
N THR A 331 13.88 13.57 -4.73
CA THR A 331 14.19 12.31 -4.04
C THR A 331 12.94 11.61 -3.52
N ALA A 332 11.93 12.35 -3.03
CA ALA A 332 10.71 11.77 -2.50
C ALA A 332 9.92 10.99 -3.58
N LEU A 333 9.72 11.61 -4.75
CA LEU A 333 8.99 10.98 -5.86
C LEU A 333 9.73 9.75 -6.43
N VAL A 334 11.05 9.84 -6.59
CA VAL A 334 11.87 8.73 -7.09
C VAL A 334 11.95 7.59 -6.06
N GLY A 335 12.09 7.92 -4.78
CA GLY A 335 12.09 6.95 -3.69
C GLY A 335 10.78 6.18 -3.58
N GLU A 336 9.64 6.86 -3.76
CA GLU A 336 8.31 6.23 -3.78
C GLU A 336 8.14 5.27 -4.96
N LEU A 337 8.57 5.68 -6.17
CA LEU A 337 8.49 4.83 -7.37
C LEU A 337 9.41 3.61 -7.29
N ALA A 338 10.62 3.78 -6.77
CA ALA A 338 11.57 2.69 -6.61
C ALA A 338 11.16 1.74 -5.47
N ASN A 339 10.62 2.26 -4.37
CA ASN A 339 10.05 1.43 -3.31
C ASN A 339 8.87 0.60 -3.82
N ALA A 340 8.01 1.17 -4.65
CA ALA A 340 6.94 0.44 -5.32
C ALA A 340 7.47 -0.76 -6.14
N LEU A 341 8.56 -0.59 -6.90
CA LEU A 341 9.16 -1.68 -7.66
C LEU A 341 9.87 -2.72 -6.77
N ALA A 342 10.53 -2.28 -5.71
CA ALA A 342 11.31 -3.15 -4.82
C ALA A 342 10.44 -3.95 -3.85
N LEU A 343 9.28 -3.42 -3.43
CA LEU A 343 8.45 -3.99 -2.39
C LEU A 343 7.97 -5.41 -2.72
N GLN A 344 7.55 -5.67 -3.96
CA GLN A 344 7.11 -7.02 -4.36
C GLN A 344 8.26 -8.03 -4.29
N HIS A 345 9.45 -7.66 -4.76
CA HIS A 345 10.64 -8.52 -4.65
C HIS A 345 11.03 -8.76 -3.20
N PHE A 346 10.95 -7.73 -2.35
CA PHE A 346 11.21 -7.84 -0.93
C PHE A 346 10.23 -8.80 -0.25
N LEU A 347 8.92 -8.69 -0.51
CA LEU A 347 7.91 -9.59 0.07
C LEU A 347 8.11 -11.05 -0.35
N ILE A 348 8.45 -11.28 -1.63
CA ILE A 348 8.80 -12.62 -2.13
C ILE A 348 10.02 -13.18 -1.37
N ALA A 349 11.07 -12.37 -1.20
CA ALA A 349 12.28 -12.78 -0.48
C ALA A 349 12.00 -13.04 1.01
N LEU A 350 11.22 -12.16 1.65
CA LEU A 350 10.84 -12.25 3.06
C LEU A 350 10.08 -13.55 3.34
N ASN A 351 9.13 -13.93 2.48
CA ASN A 351 8.33 -15.14 2.68
C ASN A 351 9.07 -16.44 2.37
N LYS A 352 10.12 -16.37 1.54
CA LYS A 352 11.02 -17.50 1.28
C LYS A 352 12.11 -17.68 2.34
N SER A 353 12.32 -16.67 3.19
CA SER A 353 13.28 -16.69 4.30
C SER A 353 12.89 -17.68 5.39
N ASP A 354 13.69 -17.75 6.46
CA ASP A 354 13.41 -18.58 7.63
C ASP A 354 12.13 -18.19 8.38
N LEU A 355 11.49 -17.05 8.05
CA LEU A 355 10.14 -16.73 8.53
C LEU A 355 9.09 -17.79 8.18
N LYS A 356 9.32 -18.63 7.16
CA LYS A 356 8.46 -19.79 6.89
C LYS A 356 8.45 -20.83 8.02
N ARG A 357 9.47 -20.85 8.87
CA ARG A 357 9.62 -21.74 10.03
C ARG A 357 9.28 -21.05 11.35
N SER A 358 8.61 -19.91 11.31
CA SER A 358 8.29 -19.11 12.50
C SER A 358 7.06 -19.59 13.29
N GLU A 359 6.47 -20.73 12.92
CA GLU A 359 5.32 -21.31 13.62
C GLU A 359 5.52 -21.44 15.13
N PRO A 360 6.62 -22.02 15.66
CA PRO A 360 6.77 -22.18 17.10
C PRO A 360 6.80 -20.84 17.83
N THR A 361 7.43 -19.83 17.22
CA THR A 361 7.48 -18.47 17.74
C THR A 361 6.09 -17.84 17.76
N ALA A 362 5.35 -17.96 16.65
CA ALA A 362 4.00 -17.42 16.54
C ALA A 362 3.03 -18.06 17.54
N LEU A 363 3.16 -19.36 17.79
CA LEU A 363 2.39 -20.06 18.84
C LEU A 363 2.78 -19.58 20.24
N ALA A 364 4.06 -19.31 20.48
CA ALA A 364 4.54 -18.86 21.79
C ALA A 364 4.11 -17.43 22.15
N VAL A 365 4.04 -16.50 21.18
CA VAL A 365 3.71 -15.08 21.42
C VAL A 365 2.30 -14.67 20.97
N SER A 366 1.57 -15.54 20.27
CA SER A 366 0.34 -15.32 19.48
C SER A 366 0.58 -14.87 18.03
N TYR A 367 -0.29 -15.36 17.12
CA TYR A 367 -0.30 -14.98 15.71
C TYR A 367 -0.51 -13.47 15.50
N TYR A 368 -1.23 -12.81 16.41
CA TYR A 368 -1.46 -11.36 16.36
C TYR A 368 -0.16 -10.58 16.59
N VAL A 369 0.54 -10.88 17.69
CA VAL A 369 1.80 -10.20 18.05
C VAL A 369 2.89 -10.51 17.03
N TRP A 370 2.99 -11.77 16.60
CA TRP A 370 3.97 -12.16 15.60
C TRP A 370 3.71 -11.50 14.24
N GLY A 371 2.46 -11.45 13.80
CA GLY A 371 2.10 -10.74 12.57
C GLY A 371 2.41 -9.25 12.65
N LEU A 372 2.18 -8.59 13.80
CA LEU A 372 2.57 -7.19 13.99
C LEU A 372 4.07 -6.98 13.84
N PHE A 373 4.88 -7.84 14.46
CA PHE A 373 6.34 -7.82 14.30
C PHE A 373 6.78 -8.02 12.84
N CYS A 374 6.16 -8.96 12.12
CA CYS A 374 6.44 -9.15 10.70
C CYS A 374 6.05 -7.93 9.85
N HIS A 375 4.96 -7.24 10.18
CA HIS A 375 4.60 -5.97 9.53
C HIS A 375 5.62 -4.86 9.83
N GLU A 376 6.15 -4.79 11.06
CA GLU A 376 7.22 -3.85 11.41
C GLU A 376 8.48 -4.09 10.56
N ILE A 377 8.85 -5.35 10.29
CA ILE A 377 9.95 -5.67 9.36
C ILE A 377 9.69 -5.09 7.97
N VAL A 378 8.47 -5.23 7.44
CA VAL A 378 8.09 -4.65 6.14
C VAL A 378 8.20 -3.13 6.15
N ILE A 379 7.71 -2.49 7.22
CA ILE A 379 7.81 -1.03 7.40
C ILE A 379 9.27 -0.61 7.42
N VAL A 380 10.12 -1.25 8.24
CA VAL A 380 11.55 -0.94 8.33
C VAL A 380 12.25 -1.12 6.98
N ALA A 381 11.92 -2.17 6.22
CA ALA A 381 12.48 -2.38 4.89
C ALA A 381 12.08 -1.29 3.88
N ILE A 382 10.83 -0.84 3.94
CA ILE A 382 10.36 0.31 3.16
C ILE A 382 11.15 1.57 3.54
N PHE A 383 11.27 1.87 4.84
CA PHE A 383 12.07 2.99 5.33
C PHE A 383 13.53 2.89 4.88
N ALA A 384 14.14 1.71 4.96
CA ALA A 384 15.53 1.49 4.59
C ALA A 384 15.74 1.66 3.08
N THR A 385 14.83 1.15 2.25
CA THR A 385 14.89 1.27 0.79
C THR A 385 14.81 2.73 0.37
N ILE A 386 13.82 3.43 0.91
CA ILE A 386 13.62 4.86 0.70
C ILE A 386 14.86 5.64 1.16
N SER A 387 15.34 5.41 2.38
CA SER A 387 16.51 6.11 2.92
C SER A 387 17.80 5.84 2.14
N SER A 388 17.98 4.61 1.64
CA SER A 388 19.16 4.22 0.87
C SER A 388 19.19 4.89 -0.49
N LEU A 389 18.05 4.92 -1.19
CA LEU A 389 17.91 5.63 -2.46
C LEU A 389 18.13 7.13 -2.29
N TRP A 390 17.68 7.69 -1.16
CA TRP A 390 17.90 9.09 -0.82
C TRP A 390 19.36 9.38 -0.48
N GLY A 391 20.05 8.47 0.21
CA GLY A 391 21.48 8.55 0.46
C GLY A 391 22.30 8.54 -0.83
N CYS A 392 22.02 7.60 -1.74
CA CYS A 392 22.68 7.52 -3.04
C CYS A 392 22.39 8.74 -3.93
N ALA A 393 21.15 9.24 -3.96
CA ALA A 393 20.80 10.45 -4.71
C ALA A 393 21.48 11.69 -4.13
N ALA A 394 21.56 11.81 -2.80
CA ALA A 394 22.26 12.90 -2.14
C ALA A 394 23.76 12.87 -2.45
N GLU A 395 24.41 11.69 -2.46
CA GLU A 395 25.81 11.55 -2.87
C GLU A 395 26.03 11.89 -4.34
N LEU A 396 25.15 11.45 -5.25
CA LEU A 396 25.21 11.77 -6.67
C LEU A 396 25.03 13.27 -6.95
N CYS A 397 24.09 13.94 -6.28
CA CYS A 397 23.91 15.39 -6.37
C CYS A 397 25.10 16.15 -5.76
N TYR A 398 25.67 15.66 -4.66
CA TYR A 398 26.85 16.27 -4.04
C TYR A 398 28.08 16.17 -4.96
N TYR A 399 28.30 15.01 -5.59
CA TYR A 399 29.38 14.81 -6.55
C TYR A 399 29.16 15.57 -7.86
N GLY A 400 27.93 15.64 -8.36
CA GLY A 400 27.56 16.40 -9.56
C GLY A 400 27.74 17.91 -9.39
N ASP A 401 27.44 18.45 -8.20
CA ASP A 401 27.65 19.87 -7.89
C ASP A 401 29.14 20.22 -7.73
N THR A 402 29.97 19.30 -7.23
CA THR A 402 31.44 19.45 -7.29
C THR A 402 32.00 19.33 -8.71
N ALA A 403 31.48 18.44 -9.56
CA ALA A 403 31.91 18.31 -10.94
C ALA A 403 31.51 19.52 -11.80
N GLY A 404 30.31 20.08 -11.57
CA GLY A 404 29.85 21.33 -12.21
C GLY A 404 30.63 22.57 -11.76
N LYS A 405 31.05 22.61 -10.48
CA LYS A 405 31.95 23.66 -9.98
C LYS A 405 33.37 23.55 -10.54
N LEU A 406 33.89 22.33 -10.76
CA LEU A 406 35.17 22.14 -11.45
C LEU A 406 35.08 22.49 -12.94
N ALA A 407 33.99 22.13 -13.63
CA ALA A 407 33.81 22.42 -15.05
C ALA A 407 33.69 23.93 -15.35
N ASN A 408 33.04 24.71 -14.47
CA ASN A 408 32.95 26.18 -14.56
C ASN A 408 34.26 26.91 -14.19
N TYR A 409 35.18 26.24 -13.49
CA TYR A 409 36.53 26.76 -13.25
C TYR A 409 37.45 26.56 -14.46
N THR A 410 37.26 25.48 -15.23
CA THR A 410 38.06 25.20 -16.43
C THR A 410 37.63 25.98 -17.69
N THR A 411 36.39 26.46 -17.77
CA THR A 411 35.91 27.24 -18.95
C THR A 411 36.05 28.76 -18.81
N ASN A 412 36.38 29.27 -17.62
CA ASN A 412 36.65 30.70 -17.37
C ASN A 412 38.15 31.03 -17.28
N GLN A 413 39.00 30.11 -17.73
CA GLN A 413 40.44 30.32 -17.88
C GLN A 413 40.90 29.88 -19.28
N GLU A 414 40.52 30.63 -20.30
CA GLU A 414 41.39 30.80 -21.48
C GLU A 414 41.61 32.32 -21.69
N PRO A 415 42.86 32.74 -21.99
CA PRO A 415 43.29 34.13 -21.97
C PRO A 415 42.71 35.02 -23.08
#